data_AF-A0A661MB37-F1
#
_entry.id   AF-A0A661MB37-F1
#
_cell.length_a   1.000
_cell.length_b   1.000
_cell.length_c   1.000
_cell.angle_alpha   90.00
_cell.angle_beta   90.00
_cell.angle_gamma   90.00
#
_symmetry.space_group_name_H-M   'P 1'
#
loop_
_entity.id
_entity.type
_entity.pdbx_description
1 polymer ?
#
loop_
_entity_poly.entity_id
_entity_poly.type
_entity_poly.pdbx_seq_one_letter_code
_entity_poly.pdbx_strand_id
1 'polypeptide(L)' 'MNSECRTYFERISEFLDGELDRDLCAKIESHLQDCPECRECLESLRRTIELCRRMAEEEIDPGVLARLKRAVLEALNH' A
#
# COMPACT_ATOMS: atom_id res chain seq x y z
N MET A 1 -1.85 10.67 -21.54
CA MET A 1 -0.82 10.27 -20.57
C MET A 1 0.44 11.11 -20.73
N ASN A 2 0.67 12.04 -19.80
CA ASN A 2 1.83 12.95 -19.73
C ASN A 2 3.11 12.17 -19.33
N SER A 3 4.30 12.70 -19.58
CA SER A 3 5.58 12.10 -19.16
C SER A 3 5.66 11.95 -17.64
N GLU A 4 5.18 12.94 -16.87
CA GLU A 4 5.15 12.88 -15.41
C GLU A 4 4.23 11.75 -14.89
N CYS A 5 3.07 11.55 -15.53
CA CYS A 5 2.17 10.45 -15.21
C CYS A 5 2.90 9.10 -15.31
N ARG A 6 3.69 8.91 -16.37
CA ARG A 6 4.45 7.69 -16.59
C ARG A 6 5.53 7.50 -15.51
N THR A 7 6.28 8.56 -15.19
CA THR A 7 7.33 8.52 -14.17
C THR A 7 6.78 8.12 -12.81
N TYR A 8 5.65 8.70 -12.38
CA TYR A 8 5.04 8.34 -11.10
C TYR A 8 4.38 6.97 -11.14
N PHE A 9 3.82 6.57 -12.28
CA PHE A 9 3.24 5.23 -12.43
C PHE A 9 4.30 4.13 -12.28
N GLU A 10 5.51 4.34 -12.81
CA GLU A 10 6.63 3.40 -12.65
C GLU A 10 7.05 3.21 -11.17
N ARG A 11 6.74 4.18 -10.29
CA ARG A 11 7.03 4.17 -8.85
C ARG A 11 5.83 3.87 -7.97
N ILE A 12 4.66 3.58 -8.55
CA ILE A 12 3.39 3.52 -7.81
C ILE A 12 3.30 2.32 -6.86
N SER A 13 3.96 1.20 -7.19
CA SER A 13 4.03 0.04 -6.31
C SER A 13 4.80 0.37 -5.03
N GLU A 14 5.99 0.95 -5.17
CA GLU A 14 6.81 1.39 -4.02
C GLU A 14 6.08 2.45 -3.17
N PHE A 15 5.28 3.32 -3.81
CA PHE A 15 4.40 4.27 -3.10
C PHE A 15 3.34 3.54 -2.26
N LEU A 16 2.68 2.53 -2.81
CA LEU A 16 1.65 1.74 -2.11
C LEU A 16 2.24 0.89 -0.99
N ASP A 17 3.45 0.39 -1.15
CA ASP A 17 4.17 -0.41 -0.17
C ASP A 17 4.85 0.44 0.92
N GLY A 18 4.87 1.77 0.75
CA GLY A 18 5.44 2.71 1.73
C GLY A 18 6.96 2.77 1.73
N GLU A 19 7.59 2.34 0.63
CA GLU A 19 9.05 2.23 0.48
C GLU A 19 9.70 3.52 -0.06
N LEU A 20 8.89 4.51 -0.44
CA LEU A 20 9.36 5.79 -0.93
C LEU A 20 9.82 6.73 0.18
N ASP A 21 10.79 7.58 -0.16
CA ASP A 21 11.11 8.73 0.67
C ASP A 21 9.96 9.75 0.72
N ARG A 22 9.99 10.60 1.75
CA ARG A 22 8.93 11.59 2.02
C ARG A 22 8.76 12.59 0.86
N ASP A 23 9.84 12.98 0.21
CA ASP A 23 9.81 14.01 -0.84
C ASP A 23 9.14 13.46 -2.11
N LEU A 24 9.41 12.21 -2.44
CA LEU A 24 8.81 11.53 -3.58
C LEU A 24 7.35 11.18 -3.32
N CYS A 25 6.99 10.76 -2.10
CA CYS A 25 5.59 10.61 -1.69
C CYS A 25 4.81 11.92 -1.91
N ALA A 26 5.32 13.05 -1.42
CA ALA A 26 4.65 14.34 -1.56
C ALA A 26 4.46 14.76 -3.04
N LYS A 27 5.43 14.48 -3.91
CA LYS A 27 5.33 14.74 -5.35
C LYS A 27 4.25 13.89 -6.02
N ILE A 28 4.19 12.61 -5.69
CA ILE A 28 3.14 11.70 -6.19
C ILE A 28 1.77 12.15 -5.69
N GLU A 29 1.64 12.49 -4.41
CA GLU A 29 0.40 13.02 -3.83
C GLU A 29 -0.06 14.30 -4.53
N SER A 30 0.84 15.25 -4.76
CA SER A 30 0.54 16.47 -5.51
C SER A 30 0.07 16.15 -6.94
N HIS A 31 0.78 15.27 -7.64
CA HIS A 31 0.38 14.86 -8.98
C HIS A 31 -1.01 14.21 -9.00
N LEU A 32 -1.30 13.34 -8.03
CA LEU A 32 -2.61 12.73 -7.89
C LEU A 32 -3.69 13.77 -7.62
N GLN A 33 -3.42 14.85 -6.89
CA GLN A 33 -4.38 15.96 -6.70
C GLN A 33 -4.76 16.62 -8.03
N ASP A 34 -3.80 16.80 -8.94
CA ASP A 34 -4.00 17.55 -10.18
C ASP A 34 -4.36 16.67 -11.39
N CYS A 35 -4.12 15.35 -11.32
CA CYS A 35 -4.30 14.42 -12.43
C CYS A 35 -5.41 13.37 -12.16
N PRO A 36 -6.63 13.56 -12.69
CA PRO A 36 -7.72 12.61 -12.51
C PRO A 36 -7.45 11.24 -13.15
N GLU A 37 -6.76 11.18 -14.31
CA GLU A 37 -6.37 9.92 -14.97
C GLU A 37 -5.51 9.04 -14.06
N CYS A 38 -4.49 9.61 -13.43
CA CYS A 38 -3.62 8.88 -12.50
C CYS A 38 -4.36 8.46 -11.23
N ARG A 39 -5.31 9.27 -10.77
CA ARG A 39 -6.16 8.92 -9.62
C ARG A 39 -7.03 7.71 -9.92
N GLU A 40 -7.68 7.68 -11.08
CA GLU A 40 -8.48 6.51 -11.50
C GLU A 40 -7.61 5.25 -11.64
N CYS A 41 -6.40 5.40 -12.18
CA CYS A 41 -5.46 4.30 -12.32
C CYS A 41 -5.02 3.73 -10.97
N LEU A 42 -4.70 4.60 -10.00
CA LEU A 42 -4.36 4.20 -8.62
C LEU A 42 -5.51 3.46 -7.94
N GLU A 43 -6.75 3.96 -8.08
CA GLU A 43 -7.94 3.31 -7.50
C GLU A 43 -8.24 1.96 -8.17
N SER A 44 -7.97 1.82 -9.48
CA SER A 44 -8.03 0.52 -10.15
C SER A 44 -7.03 -0.47 -9.57
N LEU A 45 -5.77 -0.05 -9.42
CA LEU A 45 -4.70 -0.88 -8.87
C LEU A 45 -4.98 -1.30 -7.41
N ARG A 46 -5.47 -0.39 -6.57
CA ARG A 46 -5.89 -0.69 -5.19
C ARG A 46 -6.95 -1.78 -5.13
N ARG A 47 -7.96 -1.71 -6.00
CA ARG A 47 -9.00 -2.76 -6.11
C ARG A 47 -8.42 -4.09 -6.55
N THR A 48 -7.49 -4.10 -7.50
CA THR A 48 -6.78 -5.33 -7.89
C THR A 48 -6.02 -5.94 -6.71
N ILE A 49 -5.28 -5.14 -5.95
CA ILE A 49 -4.55 -5.59 -4.75
C ILE A 49 -5.51 -6.19 -3.72
N GLU A 50 -6.64 -5.53 -3.46
CA GLU A 50 -7.65 -6.03 -2.53
C GLU A 50 -8.23 -7.37 -2.97
N LEU A 51 -8.56 -7.52 -4.26
CA LEU A 51 -9.02 -8.79 -4.81
C LEU A 51 -7.98 -9.90 -4.64
N CYS A 52 -6.71 -9.61 -4.92
CA CYS A 52 -5.61 -10.56 -4.72
C CYS A 52 -5.47 -10.96 -3.24
N ARG A 53 -5.56 -10.01 -2.30
CA ARG A 53 -5.51 -10.28 -0.86
C ARG A 53 -6.66 -11.18 -0.41
N ARG A 54 -7.89 -10.90 -0.86
CA ARG A 54 -9.06 -11.72 -0.53
C ARG A 54 -8.98 -13.14 -1.10
N MET A 55 -8.36 -13.32 -2.26
CA MET A 55 -8.11 -14.65 -2.82
C MET A 55 -7.03 -15.42 -2.05
N ALA A 56 -6.07 -14.70 -1.47
CA ALA A 56 -4.97 -15.24 -0.68
C ALA A 56 -5.26 -15.29 0.83
N GLU A 57 -6.46 -14.90 1.27
CA GLU A 57 -6.87 -14.98 2.67
C GLU A 57 -7.02 -16.45 3.08
N GLU A 58 -5.91 -17.03 3.53
CA GLU A 58 -5.95 -18.18 4.44
C GLU A 58 -6.22 -17.66 5.85
N GLU A 59 -7.23 -18.23 6.52
CA GLU A 59 -7.46 -17.94 7.93
C GLU A 59 -6.22 -18.29 8.74
N ILE A 60 -5.63 -17.30 9.41
CA ILE A 60 -4.56 -17.54 10.37
C ILE A 60 -5.15 -18.37 11.51
N ASP A 61 -4.50 -19.50 11.82
CA ASP A 61 -4.87 -20.32 12.96
C ASP A 61 -5.06 -19.44 14.23
N PRO A 62 -6.25 -19.50 14.87
CA PRO A 62 -6.54 -18.64 16.03
C PRO A 62 -5.54 -18.79 17.18
N GLY A 63 -4.96 -19.97 17.34
CA GLY A 63 -3.91 -20.25 18.34
C GLY A 63 -2.60 -19.53 18.01
N VAL A 64 -2.21 -19.49 16.75
CA VAL A 64 -1.05 -18.70 16.29
C VAL A 64 -1.27 -17.21 16.54
N LEU A 65 -2.44 -16.67 16.17
CA LEU A 65 -2.77 -15.26 16.39
C LEU A 65 -2.76 -14.90 17.89
N ALA A 66 -3.33 -15.75 18.75
CA ALA A 66 -3.34 -15.54 20.19
C ALA A 66 -1.93 -15.53 20.81
N ARG A 67 -1.05 -16.43 20.34
CA ARG A 67 0.36 -16.47 20.77
C ARG A 67 1.13 -15.24 20.31
N LEU A 68 0.95 -14.82 19.06
CA LEU A 68 1.60 -13.63 18.51
C LEU A 68 1.19 -12.38 19.28
N LYS A 69 -0.11 -12.17 19.51
CA LYS A 69 -0.62 -11.03 20.31
C LYS A 69 0.00 -10.98 21.70
N ARG A 70 0.11 -12.13 22.37
CA ARG A 70 0.73 -12.22 23.70
C ARG A 70 2.21 -11.81 23.65
N ALA A 71 2.98 -12.36 22.72
CA ALA A 71 4.40 -12.05 22.59
C ALA A 71 4.65 -10.56 22.30
N VAL A 72 3.82 -9.94 21.45
CA VAL A 72 3.91 -8.49 21.17
C VAL A 72 3.63 -7.66 22.42
N LEU A 73 2.58 -8.00 23.18
CA LEU A 73 2.25 -7.30 24.43
C LEU A 73 3.34 -7.44 25.49
N GLU A 74 3.96 -8.62 25.60
CA GLU A 74 5.09 -8.85 26.51
C GLU A 74 6.29 -8.00 26.11
N ALA A 75 6.60 -7.89 24.81
CA ALA A 75 7.72 -7.10 24.31
C ALA A 75 7.53 -5.58 24.44
N LEU A 76 6.30 -5.08 24.44
CA LEU A 76 5.99 -3.64 24.58
C LEU A 76 5.98 -3.16 26.05
N ASN A 77 5.88 -4.09 27.01
CA ASN A 77 5.87 -3.78 28.45
C ASN A 77 7.25 -3.90 29.10
N HIS A 78 8.31 -4.07 28.30
CA HIS A 78 9.69 -4.26 28.71
C HIS A 78 10.58 -3.13 28.18
#